data_AF-A0A961A0U0-F1
#
_entry.id   AF-A0A961A0U0-F1
#
_cell.length_a   1.000
_cell.length_b   1.000
_cell.length_c   1.000
_cell.angle_alpha   90.00
_cell.angle_beta   90.00
_cell.angle_gamma   90.00
#
_symmetry.space_group_name_H-M   'P 1'
#
loop_
_entity.id
_entity.type
_entity.pdbx_description
1 polymer ?
#
loop_
_entity_poly.entity_id
_entity_poly.type
_entity_poly.pdbx_seq_one_letter_code
_entity_poly.pdbx_strand_id
1 'polypeptide(L)'
;MGEYFDLSLIYKKNSLTSKKLKKVLLEEFALSEGENKTKYFSNKKVLITSLSDNQIDFDELCISLENQEFTESSFELELGRITNFVNRLFERVEELEFVLCSYELNGYLLSDIKRLKDFDEDFLNNFPLYYKRQSRQAYAKPVFNKSAQEIIKS
;
A
#
# COMPACT_ATOMS: atom_id res chain seq x y z
N MET A 1 21.58 -0.71 -5.43
CA MET A 1 20.43 -0.96 -4.54
C MET A 1 19.23 -1.00 -5.46
N GLY A 2 18.38 -2.03 -5.42
CA GLY A 2 17.20 -2.08 -6.29
C GLY A 2 16.19 -1.00 -5.91
N GLU A 3 15.48 -0.46 -6.89
CA GLU A 3 14.36 0.46 -6.65
C GLU A 3 13.20 -0.32 -6.03
N TYR A 4 12.53 0.28 -5.04
CA TYR A 4 11.37 -0.30 -4.38
C TYR A 4 10.09 0.42 -4.79
N PHE A 5 9.06 -0.37 -5.09
CA PHE A 5 7.70 0.13 -5.14
C PHE A 5 7.01 -0.17 -3.81
N ASP A 6 6.61 0.89 -3.11
CA ASP A 6 6.08 0.81 -1.76
C ASP A 6 4.56 0.79 -1.77
N LEU A 7 3.97 -0.10 -0.97
CA LEU A 7 2.54 -0.11 -0.64
C LEU A 7 2.40 0.24 0.85
N SER A 8 2.11 1.50 1.15
CA SER A 8 1.90 1.99 2.51
C SER A 8 0.45 1.76 2.92
N LEU A 9 0.26 0.78 3.80
CA LEU A 9 -1.04 0.45 4.38
C LEU A 9 -1.32 1.37 5.56
N ILE A 10 -2.25 2.31 5.40
CA ILE A 10 -2.60 3.31 6.41
C ILE A 10 -3.86 2.86 7.14
N TYR A 11 -3.75 2.64 8.44
CA TYR A 11 -4.84 2.14 9.26
C TYR A 11 -5.00 2.93 10.56
N LYS A 12 -6.24 2.96 11.06
CA LYS A 12 -6.54 3.58 12.34
C LYS A 12 -5.79 2.88 13.45
N LYS A 13 -5.10 3.70 14.27
CA LYS A 13 -4.30 3.22 15.38
C LYS A 13 -5.20 2.53 16.41
N ASN A 14 -4.90 1.27 16.66
CA ASN A 14 -5.56 0.42 17.64
C ASN A 14 -4.57 -0.69 18.02
N SER A 15 -4.54 -1.04 19.31
CA SER A 15 -3.60 -2.02 19.89
C SER A 15 -3.59 -3.38 19.20
N LEU A 16 -4.66 -3.74 18.47
CA LEU A 16 -4.79 -5.03 17.79
C LEU A 16 -4.63 -4.97 16.27
N THR A 17 -4.77 -3.80 15.62
CA THR A 17 -4.83 -3.72 14.16
C THR A 17 -3.53 -4.15 13.51
N SER A 18 -2.38 -3.67 13.98
CA SER A 18 -1.08 -4.04 13.40
C SER A 18 -0.84 -5.55 13.48
N LYS A 19 -1.18 -6.18 14.61
CA LYS A 19 -1.08 -7.63 14.80
C LYS A 19 -2.02 -8.39 13.88
N LYS A 20 -3.27 -7.94 13.73
CA LYS A 20 -4.26 -8.51 12.82
C LYS A 20 -3.79 -8.40 11.36
N LEU A 21 -3.29 -7.24 10.95
CA LEU A 21 -2.79 -7.00 9.60
C LEU A 21 -1.60 -7.89 9.27
N LYS A 22 -0.59 -7.97 10.14
CA LYS A 22 0.55 -8.88 9.98
C LYS A 22 0.11 -10.34 9.92
N LYS A 23 -0.85 -10.74 10.75
CA LYS A 23 -1.43 -12.09 10.72
C LYS A 23 -2.12 -12.38 9.39
N VAL A 24 -2.94 -11.45 8.90
CA VAL A 24 -3.61 -11.59 7.60
C VAL A 24 -2.58 -11.73 6.47
N LEU A 25 -1.57 -10.86 6.42
CA LEU A 25 -0.49 -10.93 5.42
C LEU A 25 0.20 -12.29 5.44
N LEU A 26 0.59 -12.77 6.62
CA LEU A 26 1.31 -14.04 6.74
C LEU A 26 0.43 -15.25 6.47
N GLU A 27 -0.75 -15.35 7.09
CA GLU A 27 -1.56 -16.56 7.10
C GLU A 27 -2.52 -16.65 5.90
N GLU A 28 -3.12 -15.54 5.50
CA GLU A 28 -4.11 -15.54 4.40
C GLU A 28 -3.50 -15.23 3.03
N PHE A 29 -2.43 -14.44 3.00
CA PHE A 29 -1.75 -14.07 1.77
C PHE A 29 -0.44 -14.82 1.55
N ALA A 30 0.04 -15.58 2.54
CA ALA A 30 1.35 -16.22 2.50
C ALA A 30 2.48 -15.23 2.17
N LEU A 31 2.32 -13.98 2.59
CA LEU A 31 3.26 -12.90 2.36
C LEU A 31 4.22 -12.80 3.55
N SER A 32 5.46 -13.19 3.34
CA SER A 32 6.55 -13.06 4.31
C SER A 32 7.61 -12.10 3.80
N GLU A 33 8.50 -11.63 4.66
CA GLU A 33 9.69 -10.92 4.19
C GLU A 33 10.62 -11.87 3.41
N GLY A 34 11.33 -11.33 2.41
CA GLY A 34 12.21 -12.10 1.52
C GLY A 34 11.55 -12.44 0.18
N GLU A 35 12.03 -13.50 -0.48
CA GLU A 35 11.54 -13.91 -1.80
C GLU A 35 10.15 -14.56 -1.70
N ASN A 36 9.17 -13.99 -2.41
CA ASN A 36 7.79 -14.44 -2.33
C ASN A 36 7.34 -15.22 -3.57
N LYS A 37 6.54 -16.25 -3.33
CA LYS A 37 5.90 -17.08 -4.36
C LYS A 37 4.39 -16.86 -4.47
N THR A 38 3.89 -15.80 -3.83
CA THR A 38 2.45 -15.48 -3.86
C THR A 38 2.03 -15.09 -5.28
N LYS A 39 0.76 -15.35 -5.63
CA LYS A 39 0.22 -14.98 -6.94
C LYS A 39 0.17 -13.47 -7.19
N TYR A 40 0.30 -12.66 -6.14
CA TYR A 40 0.25 -11.20 -6.21
C TYR A 40 1.62 -10.61 -6.53
N PHE A 41 2.69 -11.17 -5.96
CA PHE A 41 4.05 -10.61 -6.03
C PHE A 41 5.09 -11.70 -6.36
N SER A 42 4.75 -12.62 -7.26
CA SER A 42 5.57 -13.78 -7.57
C SER A 42 6.99 -13.40 -7.98
N ASN A 43 7.98 -14.03 -7.34
CA ASN A 43 9.41 -13.82 -7.52
C ASN A 43 9.90 -12.41 -7.17
N LYS A 44 9.10 -11.65 -6.41
CA LYS A 44 9.53 -10.36 -5.84
C LYS A 44 10.10 -10.58 -4.45
N LYS A 45 11.17 -9.86 -4.15
CA LYS A 45 11.65 -9.71 -2.77
C LYS A 45 10.80 -8.64 -2.09
N VAL A 46 10.24 -9.01 -0.94
CA VAL A 46 9.34 -8.17 -0.15
C VAL A 46 10.03 -7.78 1.15
N LEU A 47 9.95 -6.51 1.52
CA LEU A 47 10.30 -6.01 2.85
C LEU A 47 9.04 -5.49 3.52
N ILE A 48 8.89 -5.72 4.83
CA ILE A 48 7.74 -5.26 5.58
C ILE A 48 8.21 -4.41 6.76
N THR A 49 7.98 -3.09 6.66
CA THR A 49 8.30 -2.16 7.74
C THR A 49 7.03 -1.67 8.42
N SER A 50 7.13 -1.35 9.72
CA SER A 50 6.01 -0.79 10.48
C SER A 50 6.45 0.54 11.07
N LEU A 51 5.68 1.58 10.81
CA LEU A 51 5.93 2.94 11.27
C LEU A 51 4.76 3.33 12.18
N SER A 52 5.10 3.72 13.40
CA SER A 52 4.14 4.11 14.43
C SER A 52 4.77 5.23 15.26
N ASP A 53 4.09 6.37 15.34
CA ASP A 53 4.44 7.47 16.24
C ASP A 53 3.28 7.71 17.23
N ASN A 54 3.59 8.00 18.49
CA ASN A 54 2.60 8.31 19.52
C ASN A 54 1.91 9.67 19.28
N GLN A 55 2.48 10.52 18.41
CA GLN A 55 1.94 11.84 18.07
C GLN A 55 0.94 11.81 16.91
N ILE A 56 0.76 10.65 16.26
CA ILE A 56 -0.16 10.47 15.13
C ILE A 56 -1.29 9.50 15.49
N ASP A 57 -2.47 9.68 14.88
CA ASP A 57 -3.67 8.85 15.15
C ASP A 57 -3.84 7.65 14.20
N PHE A 58 -2.86 7.41 13.34
CA PHE A 58 -2.75 6.26 12.44
C PHE A 58 -1.44 5.51 12.64
N ASP A 59 -1.37 4.32 12.08
CA ASP A 59 -0.13 3.60 11.89
C ASP A 59 0.02 3.26 10.40
N GLU A 60 1.27 3.03 10.00
CA GLU A 60 1.62 2.59 8.65
C GLU A 60 2.30 1.22 8.72
N LEU A 61 1.92 0.33 7.81
CA LEU A 61 2.69 -0.86 7.48
C LEU A 61 3.05 -0.77 6.01
N CYS A 62 4.33 -0.60 5.71
CA CYS A 62 4.81 -0.49 4.34
C CYS A 62 5.28 -1.85 3.84
N ILE A 63 4.79 -2.24 2.66
CA ILE A 63 5.20 -3.43 1.92
C ILE A 63 6.00 -2.96 0.71
N SER A 64 7.31 -3.15 0.74
CA SER A 64 8.22 -2.72 -0.33
C SER A 64 8.51 -3.87 -1.28
N LEU A 65 8.25 -3.69 -2.57
CA LEU A 65 8.48 -4.68 -3.62
C LEU A 65 9.74 -4.32 -4.42
N GLU A 66 10.78 -5.14 -4.30
CA GLU A 66 12.05 -4.89 -5.00
C GLU A 66 11.89 -5.09 -6.52
N ASN A 67 12.39 -4.13 -7.31
CA ASN A 67 12.37 -4.15 -8.78
C ASN A 67 10.96 -4.39 -9.35
N GLN A 68 9.92 -3.89 -8.69
CA GLN A 68 8.59 -3.81 -9.29
C GLN A 68 8.62 -2.72 -10.35
N GLU A 69 8.26 -3.05 -11.59
CA GLU A 69 8.23 -2.10 -12.70
C GLU A 69 6.90 -2.24 -13.42
N PHE A 70 6.32 -1.12 -13.77
CA PHE A 70 5.18 -1.09 -14.67
C PHE A 70 5.67 -0.63 -16.03
N THR A 71 5.55 -1.49 -17.03
CA THR A 71 5.74 -1.11 -18.45
C THR A 71 4.37 -0.93 -19.09
N GLU A 72 4.30 -0.28 -20.25
CA GLU A 72 3.03 -0.16 -20.98
C GLU A 72 2.37 -1.53 -21.24
N SER A 73 3.19 -2.56 -21.50
CA SER A 73 2.73 -3.92 -21.79
C SER A 73 2.31 -4.72 -20.55
N SER A 74 2.80 -4.38 -19.36
CA SER A 74 2.50 -5.09 -18.11
C SER A 74 1.56 -4.33 -17.18
N PHE A 75 1.34 -3.03 -17.40
CA PHE A 75 0.68 -2.12 -16.46
C PHE A 75 -0.67 -2.67 -15.97
N GLU A 76 -1.59 -2.99 -16.88
CA GLU A 76 -2.93 -3.49 -16.52
C GLU A 76 -2.88 -4.80 -15.72
N LEU A 77 -1.95 -5.69 -16.06
CA LEU A 77 -1.79 -6.97 -15.36
C LEU A 77 -1.27 -6.77 -13.94
N GLU A 78 -0.20 -6.00 -13.79
CA GLU A 78 0.45 -5.71 -12.50
C GLU A 78 -0.48 -4.90 -11.60
N LEU A 79 -1.16 -3.89 -12.16
CA LEU A 79 -2.18 -3.13 -11.46
C LEU A 79 -3.34 -4.01 -11.01
N GLY A 80 -3.81 -4.92 -11.86
CA GLY A 80 -4.86 -5.86 -11.52
C GLY A 80 -4.48 -6.76 -10.34
N ARG A 81 -3.23 -7.21 -10.27
CA ARG A 81 -2.70 -7.99 -9.14
C ARG A 81 -2.70 -7.18 -7.84
N ILE A 82 -2.18 -5.95 -7.88
CA ILE A 82 -2.15 -5.06 -6.72
C ILE A 82 -3.56 -4.71 -6.28
N THR A 83 -4.45 -4.36 -7.21
CA THR A 83 -5.85 -4.03 -6.92
C THR A 83 -6.56 -5.20 -6.25
N ASN A 84 -6.33 -6.43 -6.71
CA ASN A 84 -6.90 -7.63 -6.09
C ASN A 84 -6.35 -7.83 -4.66
N PHE A 85 -5.04 -7.70 -4.49
CA PHE A 85 -4.39 -7.77 -3.18
C PHE A 85 -4.98 -6.76 -2.19
N VAL A 86 -5.06 -5.48 -2.59
CA VAL A 86 -5.59 -4.39 -1.77
C VAL A 86 -7.06 -4.60 -1.41
N ASN A 87 -7.89 -5.01 -2.37
CA ASN A 87 -9.30 -5.28 -2.10
C ASN A 87 -9.50 -6.41 -1.08
N ARG A 88 -8.72 -7.49 -1.19
CA ARG A 88 -8.77 -8.57 -0.20
C ARG A 88 -8.26 -8.12 1.16
N LEU A 89 -7.30 -7.20 1.24
CA LEU A 89 -6.90 -6.59 2.52
C LEU A 89 -8.06 -5.79 3.13
N PHE A 90 -8.73 -4.96 2.33
CA PHE A 90 -9.87 -4.18 2.81
C PHE A 90 -11.03 -5.07 3.32
N GLU A 91 -11.23 -6.25 2.73
CA GLU A 91 -12.22 -7.24 3.21
C GLU A 91 -11.87 -7.82 4.59
N ARG A 92 -10.57 -7.94 4.91
CA ARG A 92 -10.10 -8.65 6.12
C ARG A 92 -9.74 -7.74 7.27
N VAL A 93 -9.32 -6.51 6.98
CA VAL A 93 -8.84 -5.55 7.97
C VAL A 93 -9.65 -4.27 7.85
N GLU A 94 -10.78 -4.23 8.55
CA GLU A 94 -11.71 -3.10 8.52
C GLU A 94 -11.05 -1.75 8.84
N GLU A 95 -10.08 -1.75 9.74
CA GLU A 95 -9.37 -0.57 10.22
C GLU A 95 -8.41 0.04 9.18
N LEU A 96 -8.15 -0.68 8.07
CA LEU A 96 -7.37 -0.19 6.93
C LEU A 96 -8.21 0.81 6.14
N GLU A 97 -7.74 2.06 6.06
CA GLU A 97 -8.47 3.17 5.43
C GLU A 97 -7.91 3.49 4.03
N PHE A 98 -6.58 3.47 3.89
CA PHE A 98 -5.90 3.79 2.64
C PHE A 98 -4.78 2.81 2.32
N VAL A 99 -4.49 2.67 1.03
CA VAL A 99 -3.24 2.09 0.53
C VAL A 99 -2.63 3.09 -0.43
N LEU A 100 -1.44 3.58 -0.10
CA LEU A 100 -0.71 4.57 -0.89
C LEU A 100 0.46 3.89 -1.60
N CYS A 101 0.66 4.18 -2.88
CA CYS A 101 1.64 3.51 -3.71
C CYS A 101 2.56 4.51 -4.40
N SER A 102 3.87 4.35 -4.26
CA SER A 102 4.88 5.18 -4.93
C SER A 102 6.23 4.48 -5.07
N TYR A 103 7.10 5.03 -5.90
CA TYR A 103 8.54 4.74 -5.86
C TYR A 103 9.21 5.70 -4.87
N GLU A 104 9.69 5.17 -3.76
CA GLU A 104 10.62 5.81 -2.81
C GLU A 104 10.19 7.12 -2.10
N LEU A 105 8.89 7.39 -1.87
CA LEU A 105 8.47 8.70 -1.32
C LEU A 105 7.44 8.69 -0.18
N ASN A 106 6.87 7.54 0.19
CA ASN A 106 5.75 7.54 1.14
C ASN A 106 6.14 8.07 2.53
N GLY A 107 7.27 7.65 3.09
CA GLY A 107 7.68 8.07 4.43
C GLY A 107 7.95 9.58 4.57
N TYR A 108 8.45 10.24 3.51
CA TYR A 108 8.65 11.69 3.50
C TYR A 108 7.31 12.42 3.43
N LEU A 109 6.45 12.03 2.49
CA LEU A 109 5.12 12.65 2.31
C LEU A 109 4.24 12.47 3.56
N LEU A 110 4.34 11.33 4.24
CA LEU A 110 3.57 11.04 5.44
C LEU A 110 4.07 11.77 6.68
N SER A 111 5.31 12.29 6.67
CA SER A 111 5.90 12.95 7.85
C SER A 111 5.19 14.24 8.26
N ASP A 112 4.51 14.90 7.32
CA ASP A 112 3.75 16.13 7.55
C ASP A 112 2.30 15.87 8.02
N ILE A 113 1.83 14.62 7.97
CA ILE A 113 0.46 14.25 8.33
C ILE A 113 0.42 13.63 9.71
N LYS A 114 -0.41 14.20 10.59
CA LYS A 114 -0.59 13.71 11.96
C LYS A 114 -1.92 13.02 12.20
N ARG A 115 -2.93 13.25 11.34
CA ARG A 115 -4.28 12.73 11.54
C ARG A 115 -4.84 12.11 10.28
N LEU A 116 -5.58 11.00 10.41
CA LEU A 116 -6.26 10.32 9.30
C LEU A 116 -7.17 11.23 8.50
N LYS A 117 -7.84 12.16 9.18
CA LYS A 117 -8.76 13.10 8.52
C LYS A 117 -8.04 14.08 7.58
N ASP A 118 -6.72 14.24 7.75
CA ASP A 118 -5.90 15.14 6.95
C ASP A 118 -5.43 14.43 5.64
N PHE A 119 -5.83 13.17 5.39
CA PHE A 119 -5.70 12.49 4.09
C PHE A 119 -6.83 12.91 3.13
N ASP A 120 -6.85 14.20 2.79
CA ASP A 120 -7.77 14.76 1.81
C ASP A 120 -7.29 14.52 0.36
N GLU A 121 -8.08 14.96 -0.62
CA GLU A 121 -7.75 14.75 -2.04
C GLU A 121 -6.47 15.47 -2.44
N ASP A 122 -6.19 16.65 -1.88
CA ASP A 122 -4.99 17.43 -2.17
C ASP A 122 -3.74 16.68 -1.70
N PHE A 123 -3.77 16.12 -0.49
CA PHE A 123 -2.68 15.27 0.01
C PHE A 123 -2.55 13.98 -0.81
N LEU A 124 -3.66 13.27 -1.04
CA LEU A 124 -3.66 11.99 -1.76
C LEU A 124 -3.16 12.12 -3.21
N ASN A 125 -3.34 13.29 -3.82
CA ASN A 125 -2.80 13.59 -5.15
C ASN A 125 -1.26 13.65 -5.17
N ASN A 126 -0.54 13.62 -4.05
CA ASN A 126 0.91 13.47 -4.08
C ASN A 126 1.36 12.03 -4.34
N PHE A 127 0.44 11.07 -4.34
CA PHE A 127 0.72 9.67 -4.63
C PHE A 127 0.29 9.32 -6.05
N PRO A 128 1.16 8.67 -6.83
CA PRO A 128 0.84 8.37 -8.22
C PRO A 128 -0.23 7.27 -8.33
N LEU A 129 -0.35 6.41 -7.33
CA LEU A 129 -1.44 5.46 -7.18
C LEU A 129 -1.90 5.40 -5.72
N TYR A 130 -3.20 5.46 -5.48
CA TYR A 130 -3.75 5.18 -4.16
C TYR A 130 -5.10 4.48 -4.23
N TYR A 131 -5.46 3.87 -3.10
CA TYR A 131 -6.75 3.25 -2.85
C TYR A 131 -7.33 3.82 -1.57
N LYS A 132 -8.61 4.18 -1.61
CA LYS A 132 -9.38 4.62 -0.46
C LYS A 132 -10.51 3.63 -0.21
N ARG A 133 -10.69 3.21 1.05
CA ARG A 133 -11.86 2.43 1.43
C ARG A 133 -13.12 3.25 1.15
N GLN A 134 -14.04 2.68 0.36
CA GLN A 134 -15.34 3.32 0.09
C GLN A 134 -16.40 2.87 1.09
N SER A 135 -16.51 1.56 1.29
CA SER A 135 -17.41 0.95 2.28
C SER A 135 -16.98 -0.50 2.55
N ARG A 136 -17.61 -1.19 3.51
CA ARG A 136 -17.33 -2.61 3.77
C ARG A 136 -17.68 -3.55 2.61
N GLN A 137 -18.53 -3.14 1.67
CA GLN A 137 -19.06 -4.00 0.60
C GLN A 137 -18.63 -3.58 -0.81
N ALA A 138 -18.02 -2.41 -0.96
CA ALA A 138 -17.59 -1.91 -2.25
C ALA A 138 -16.10 -2.18 -2.47
N TYR A 139 -15.76 -2.68 -3.65
CA TYR A 139 -14.38 -2.76 -4.09
C TYR A 139 -13.79 -1.34 -4.22
N ALA A 140 -12.62 -1.13 -3.65
CA ALA A 140 -11.85 0.07 -3.86
C ALA A 140 -11.38 0.11 -5.32
N LYS A 141 -11.62 1.25 -5.96
CA LYS A 141 -11.08 1.55 -7.28
C LYS A 141 -9.71 2.23 -7.11
N PRO A 142 -8.70 1.84 -7.88
CA PRO A 142 -7.44 2.58 -7.91
C PRO A 142 -7.70 4.00 -8.43
N VAL A 143 -7.08 4.98 -7.79
CA VAL A 143 -7.00 6.35 -8.31
C VAL A 143 -5.58 6.61 -8.78
N PHE A 144 -5.45 7.12 -10.00
CA PHE A 144 -4.16 7.43 -10.62
C PHE A 144 -3.93 8.92 -10.67
N ASN A 145 -2.76 9.34 -10.23
CA ASN A 145 -2.26 10.67 -10.51
C ASN A 145 -0.95 10.60 -11.32
N LYS A 146 -1.07 10.73 -12.63
CA LYS A 146 0.07 10.78 -13.55
C LYS A 146 0.99 12.00 -13.35
N SER A 147 0.50 13.01 -12.62
CA SER A 147 1.22 14.26 -12.35
C SER A 147 2.12 14.15 -11.11
N ALA A 148 1.90 13.16 -10.25
CA ALA A 148 2.65 13.00 -9.00
C ALA A 148 4.03 12.38 -9.23
N GLN A 149 4.06 11.26 -9.96
CA GLN A 149 5.28 10.54 -10.31
C GLN A 149 5.01 9.65 -11.53
N GLU A 150 6.02 9.45 -12.36
CA GLU A 150 5.97 8.49 -13.46
C GLU A 150 5.99 7.05 -12.91
N ILE A 151 4.89 6.33 -13.10
CA ILE A 151 4.78 4.90 -12.72
C ILE A 151 5.17 4.00 -13.89
N ILE A 152 4.80 4.40 -15.10
CA ILE A 152 5.00 3.60 -16.31
C ILE A 152 6.36 3.96 -16.88
N LYS A 153 7.30 3.02 -16.84
CA LYS A 153 8.61 3.17 -17.50
C LYS A 153 8.45 2.91 -19.00
N SER A 154 9.03 3.78 -19.81
CA SER A 154 9.12 3.69 -21.28
C SER A 154 9.98 2.53 -21.75
#